data_AF-A0A3D5USB2-F1
#
_entry.id   AF-A0A3D5USB2-F1
#
_cell.length_a   1.000
_cell.length_b   1.000
_cell.length_c   1.000
_cell.angle_alpha   90.00
_cell.angle_beta   90.00
_cell.angle_gamma   90.00
#
_symmetry.space_group_name_H-M   'P 1'
#
loop_
_entity.id
_entity.type
_entity.pdbx_description
1 polymer ?
#
loop_
_entity_poly.entity_id
_entity_poly.type
_entity_poly.pdbx_seq_one_letter_code
_entity_poly.pdbx_strand_id
1 'polypeptide(L)' 'MRLLVTRPEEDSASLADALVALGHEVVMAPLLTIRFLDDVFLPGDRWQALLFTSANG' A
#
# COMPACT_ATOMS: atom_id res chain seq x y z
N MET A 1 20.80 -5.55 8.16
CA MET A 1 19.92 -5.36 9.35
C MET A 1 18.77 -6.36 9.25
N ARG A 2 18.05 -6.62 10.35
CA ARG A 2 16.83 -7.44 10.35
C ARG A 2 15.62 -6.51 10.52
N LEU A 3 14.77 -6.42 9.50
CA LEU A 3 13.74 -5.41 9.37
C LEU A 3 12.36 -6.06 9.38
N LEU A 4 11.41 -5.43 10.07
CA LEU A 4 10.01 -5.84 10.08
C LEU A 4 9.21 -4.98 9.10
N VAL A 5 8.54 -5.59 8.13
CA VAL A 5 7.67 -4.89 7.18
C VAL A 5 6.22 -5.14 7.57
N THR A 6 5.52 -4.09 7.98
CA THR A 6 4.18 -4.17 8.59
C THR A 6 3.04 -3.65 7.70
N ARG A 7 3.37 -3.21 6.49
CA ARG A 7 2.39 -2.79 5.48
C ARG A 7 1.60 -4.00 4.95
N PRO A 8 0.46 -3.79 4.25
CA PRO A 8 -0.24 -4.87 3.56
C PRO A 8 0.71 -5.64 2.65
N GLU A 9 0.49 -6.95 2.52
CA GLU A 9 1.39 -7.84 1.77
C GLU A 9 1.51 -7.44 0.30
N GLU A 10 0.37 -7.16 -0.34
CA GLU A 10 0.28 -6.71 -1.74
C GLU A 10 1.08 -5.44 -2.01
N ASP A 11 1.16 -4.55 -1.02
CA ASP A 11 1.88 -3.27 -1.06
C ASP A 11 3.38 -3.40 -0.78
N SER A 12 3.82 -4.54 -0.27
CA SER A 12 5.13 -4.70 0.37
C SER A 12 6.15 -5.47 -0.47
N ALA A 13 5.71 -6.19 -1.51
CA ALA A 13 6.59 -7.05 -2.31
C ALA A 13 7.80 -6.29 -2.87
N SER A 14 7.58 -5.16 -3.55
CA SER A 14 8.68 -4.37 -4.14
C SER A 14 9.61 -3.77 -3.09
N LEU A 15 9.09 -3.42 -1.90
CA LEU A 15 9.92 -2.93 -0.80
C LEU A 15 10.78 -4.06 -0.23
N ALA A 16 10.21 -5.25 -0.03
CA ALA A 16 10.93 -6.41 0.47
C ALA A 16 12.09 -6.79 -0.48
N ASP A 17 11.83 -6.83 -1.78
CA ASP A 17 12.86 -7.12 -2.80
C ASP A 17 13.99 -6.09 -2.75
N ALA A 18 13.66 -4.80 -2.67
CA ALA A 18 14.65 -3.74 -2.58
C ALA A 18 15.50 -3.84 -1.31
N LEU A 19 14.89 -4.15 -0.16
CA LEU A 19 15.60 -4.31 1.11
C LEU A 19 16.52 -5.54 1.09
N VAL A 20 16.08 -6.65 0.49
CA VAL A 20 16.91 -7.85 0.30
C VAL A 20 18.09 -7.56 -0.63
N ALA A 21 17.88 -6.84 -1.73
CA ALA A 21 18.94 -6.42 -2.64
C ALA A 21 19.99 -5.52 -1.97
N LEU A 22 19.59 -4.75 -0.95
CA LEU A 22 20.49 -3.95 -0.11
C LEU A 22 21.19 -4.76 1.00
N GLY A 23 21.01 -6.09 1.05
CA GLY A 23 21.63 -6.97 2.03
C GLY A 23 20.95 -6.96 3.40
N HIS A 24 19.66 -6.63 3.46
CA HIS A 24 18.88 -6.73 4.70
C HIS A 24 18.10 -8.06 4.76
N GLU A 25 17.93 -8.57 5.98
CA GLU A 25 16.97 -9.65 6.26
C GLU A 25 15.61 -9.00 6.48
N VAL A 26 14.61 -9.43 5.72
CA VAL A 26 13.24 -8.91 5.79
C VAL A 26 12.33 -9.95 6.44
N VAL A 27 11.57 -9.52 7.44
CA VAL A 27 10.49 -10.29 8.05
C VAL A 27 9.18 -9.62 7.68
N MET A 28 8.37 -10.32 6.89
CA MET A 28 7.00 -9.90 6.58
C MET A 28 6.12 -10.13 7.80
N ALA A 29 5.49 -9.06 8.30
CA ALA A 29 4.52 -9.12 9.39
C ALA A 29 3.39 -8.11 9.15
N PRO A 30 2.52 -8.33 8.15
CA PRO A 30 1.43 -7.40 7.81
C PRO A 30 0.54 -7.16 9.03
N LEU A 31 0.37 -5.89 9.42
CA LEU A 31 -0.50 -5.48 10.54
C LEU A 31 -1.78 -4.79 10.05
N LEU A 32 -1.97 -4.72 8.74
CA LEU A 32 -3.08 -4.04 8.07
C LEU A 32 -3.54 -4.85 6.87
N THR A 33 -4.83 -4.75 6.57
CA THR A 33 -5.45 -5.28 5.35
C THR A 33 -6.16 -4.15 4.62
N ILE A 34 -6.07 -4.10 3.30
CA ILE A 34 -6.88 -3.17 2.50
C ILE A 34 -8.27 -3.77 2.32
N ARG A 35 -9.30 -2.97 2.62
CA ARG A 35 -10.70 -3.31 2.36
C ARG A 35 -11.31 -2.20 1.51
N PHE A 36 -11.52 -2.49 0.23
CA PHE A 36 -12.28 -1.61 -0.65
C PHE A 36 -13.75 -1.57 -0.21
N LEU A 37 -14.39 -0.43 -0.43
CA LEU A 37 -15.81 -0.24 -0.15
C LEU A 37 -16.56 -0.32 -1.48
N ASP A 38 -17.47 -1.28 -1.59
CA ASP A 38 -18.13 -1.61 -2.86
C ASP A 38 -19.17 -0.55 -3.30
N ASP A 39 -19.74 0.18 -2.34
CA ASP A 39 -20.86 1.12 -2.56
C ASP A 39 -20.45 2.60 -2.39
N VAL A 40 -19.25 2.97 -2.84
CA VAL A 40 -18.80 4.37 -2.78
C VAL A 40 -19.27 5.13 -4.02
N PHE A 41 -20.10 6.15 -3.79
CA PHE A 41 -20.58 7.03 -4.84
C PHE A 41 -19.68 8.26 -4.99
N LEU A 42 -19.12 8.47 -6.18
CA LEU A 42 -18.54 9.75 -6.56
C LEU A 42 -19.65 10.62 -7.19
N PRO A 43 -20.02 11.77 -6.60
CA PRO A 43 -21.08 12.61 -7.14
C PRO A 43 -20.77 13.09 -8.56
N GLY A 44 -21.80 13.09 -9.41
CA GLY A 44 -21.74 13.53 -10.80
C GLY A 44 -21.69 15.05 -10.98
N ASP A 45 -20.85 15.74 -10.20
CA ASP A 45 -20.63 17.18 -10.28
C ASP A 45 -19.52 17.55 -11.28
N ARG A 46 -19.40 18.85 -11.59
CA ARG A 46 -18.33 19.38 -12.44
C ARG A 46 -17.04 19.58 -11.64
N TRP A 47 -16.31 18.49 -11.42
CA TRP A 47 -14.99 18.54 -10.80
C TRP A 47 -13.95 19.16 -11.74
N GLN A 48 -13.11 20.06 -11.23
CA GLN A 48 -11.98 20.62 -11.99
C GLN A 48 -10.75 19.71 -11.96
N ALA A 49 -10.62 18.90 -10.90
CA ALA A 49 -9.54 17.95 -10.70
C ALA A 49 -9.96 16.86 -9.72
N LEU A 50 -9.24 15.74 -9.73
CA LEU A 50 -9.29 14.67 -8.74
C LEU A 50 -7.88 14.48 -8.17
N LEU A 51 -7.78 14.24 -6.86
CA LEU A 51 -6.52 13.99 -6.18
C LEU A 51 -6.60 12.66 -5.45
N PHE A 52 -5.71 11.76 -5.81
CA PHE A 52 -5.49 10.48 -5.15
C PHE A 52 -4.28 10.63 -4.24
N THR A 53 -4.45 10.39 -2.94
CA THR A 53 -3.38 10.61 -1.95
C THR A 53 -2.68 9.31 -1.54
N SER A 54 -3.15 8.18 -2.07
CA SER A 54 -2.62 6.86 -1.82
C SER A 54 -2.73 5.98 -3.06
N ALA A 55 -2.09 4.81 -3.02
CA ALA A 55 -2.25 3.78 -4.04
C ALA A 55 -3.67 3.17 -4.10
N ASN A 56 -4.49 3.35 -3.05
CA ASN A 56 -5.80 2.74 -2.92
C ASN A 56 -6.96 3.65 -3.35
N GLY A 57 -6.69 4.89 -3.76
CA GLY A 57 -7.69 5.95 -3.84
C GLY A 57 -7.22 7.26 -3.24
#